data_AF-A0ABD0QQX8-F1
#
_entry.id   AF-A0ABD0QQX8-F1
#
_cell.length_a   1.000
_cell.length_b   1.000
_cell.length_c   1.000
_cell.angle_alpha   90.00
_cell.angle_beta   90.00
_cell.angle_gamma   90.00
#
_symmetry.space_group_name_H-M   'P 1'
#
loop_
_entity.id
_entity.type
_entity.pdbx_description
1 polymer ?
#
loop_
_entity_poly.entity_id
_entity_poly.type
_entity_poly.pdbx_seq_one_letter_code
_entity_poly.pdbx_strand_id
1 'polypeptide(L)' 'AALLHDTVEDTDTTFEELESMFGATVARIVQEVTDDKSLSKEERKRLQVEHAPHRSHQAKLVKLADKLYNLRDLNRCTPT' A
#
# COMPACT_ATOMS: atom_id res chain seq x y z
N ALA A 1 -5.47 7.13 -5.33
CA ALA A 1 -5.10 6.10 -4.34
C ALA A 1 -4.08 5.12 -4.90
N ALA A 2 -4.41 4.28 -5.91
CA ALA A 2 -3.44 3.31 -6.46
C ALA A 2 -2.12 3.94 -6.93
N LEU A 3 -2.17 5.08 -7.62
CA LEU A 3 -0.95 5.81 -8.04
C LEU A 3 -0.10 6.34 -6.87
N LEU A 4 -0.67 6.45 -5.67
CA LEU A 4 -0.06 7.06 -4.49
C LEU A 4 0.21 6.02 -3.38
N HIS A 5 0.03 4.72 -3.65
CA HIS A 5 0.01 3.72 -2.59
C HIS A 5 1.37 3.56 -1.87
N ASP A 6 2.46 3.80 -2.58
CA ASP A 6 3.82 3.73 -2.05
C ASP A 6 4.40 5.10 -1.67
N THR A 7 3.71 6.22 -1.94
CA THR A 7 4.32 7.55 -1.74
C THR A 7 4.64 7.83 -0.28
N VAL A 8 3.80 7.39 0.65
CA VAL A 8 4.07 7.52 2.09
C VAL A 8 5.13 6.53 2.58
N GLU A 9 5.31 5.42 1.86
CA GLU A 9 6.27 4.39 2.22
C GLU A 9 7.69 4.70 1.74
N ASP A 10 7.82 5.31 0.56
CA ASP A 10 9.08 5.40 -0.18
C ASP A 10 9.55 6.86 -0.39
N THR A 11 8.81 7.85 0.14
CA THR A 11 9.18 9.28 0.09
C THR A 11 8.85 9.96 1.43
N ASP A 12 9.21 11.25 1.57
CA ASP A 12 8.90 12.06 2.76
C ASP A 12 7.45 12.57 2.82
N THR A 13 6.55 12.04 1.97
CA THR A 13 5.14 12.47 1.89
C THR A 13 4.35 12.07 3.13
N THR A 14 3.59 13.01 3.69
CA THR A 14 2.72 12.77 4.87
C THR A 14 1.26 12.50 4.50
N PHE A 15 0.48 11.91 5.41
CA PHE A 15 -0.96 11.70 5.19
C PHE A 15 -1.73 13.03 5.16
N GLU A 16 -1.29 14.01 5.93
CA GLU A 16 -1.85 15.36 5.98
C GLU A 16 -1.66 16.09 4.64
N GLU A 17 -0.48 15.94 4.02
CA GLU A 17 -0.23 16.45 2.66
C GLU A 17 -1.15 15.78 1.64
N LEU A 18 -1.32 14.46 1.72
CA LEU A 18 -2.23 13.73 0.84
C LEU A 18 -3.69 14.16 1.01
N GLU A 19 -4.13 14.39 2.24
CA GLU A 19 -5.48 14.86 2.53
C GLU A 19 -5.70 16.27 2.00
N SER A 20 -4.73 17.17 2.18
CA SER A 20 -4.79 18.54 1.67
C SER A 20 -4.87 18.59 0.14
N MET A 21 -4.09 17.75 -0.56
CA MET A 21 -3.99 17.78 -2.02
C MET A 21 -5.07 16.95 -2.74
N PHE A 22 -5.47 15.82 -2.16
CA PHE A 22 -6.32 14.82 -2.84
C PHE A 22 -7.60 14.49 -2.07
N GLY A 23 -7.78 15.05 -0.87
CA GLY A 23 -8.94 14.88 -0.02
C GLY A 23 -8.88 13.64 0.88
N ALA A 24 -9.68 13.68 1.96
CA ALA A 24 -9.73 12.67 3.01
C ALA A 24 -9.99 11.24 2.51
N THR A 25 -10.79 11.09 1.45
CA THR A 25 -11.09 9.76 0.88
C THR A 25 -9.85 9.11 0.29
N VAL A 26 -9.01 9.87 -0.43
CA VAL A 26 -7.78 9.34 -1.02
C VAL A 26 -6.75 9.04 0.07
N ALA A 27 -6.57 9.98 1.01
CA ALA A 27 -5.65 9.82 2.13
C ALA A 27 -5.98 8.57 2.96
N ARG A 28 -7.25 8.35 3.31
CA ARG A 28 -7.69 7.14 4.04
C ARG A 28 -7.36 5.84 3.29
N ILE A 29 -7.61 5.78 1.98
CA ILE A 29 -7.30 4.58 1.21
C ILE A 29 -5.80 4.33 1.17
N VAL A 30 -4.98 5.39 1.01
CA VAL A 30 -3.51 5.28 1.05
C VAL A 30 -3.06 4.77 2.41
N GLN A 31 -3.57 5.34 3.51
CA GLN A 31 -3.28 4.89 4.87
C GLN A 31 -3.63 3.41 5.10
N GLU A 32 -4.77 2.94 4.60
CA GLU A 32 -5.14 1.52 4.68
C GLU A 32 -4.20 0.59 3.90
N VAL A 33 -3.44 1.11 2.93
CA VAL A 33 -2.50 0.33 2.10
C VAL A 33 -1.05 0.54 2.46
N THR A 34 -0.71 1.52 3.29
CA THR A 34 0.64 1.75 3.81
C THR A 34 0.97 0.76 4.93
N ASP A 35 2.15 0.13 4.87
CA ASP A 35 2.71 -0.70 5.91
C ASP A 35 3.55 0.13 6.90
N ASP A 36 3.58 -0.28 8.17
CA ASP A 36 4.45 0.32 9.18
C ASP A 36 5.91 -0.13 9.01
N LYS A 37 6.76 0.74 8.45
CA LYS A 37 8.19 0.48 8.20
C LYS A 37 9.05 0.37 9.48
N SER A 38 8.51 0.69 10.66
CA SER A 38 9.22 0.46 11.93
C SER A 38 9.27 -1.02 12.31
N LEU A 39 8.40 -1.85 11.72
CA LEU A 39 8.31 -3.28 11.97
C LEU A 39 9.24 -4.07 11.04
N SER A 40 9.64 -5.27 11.50
CA SER A 40 10.44 -6.19 10.68
C SER A 40 9.69 -6.58 9.40
N LYS A 41 10.44 -6.95 8.36
CA LYS A 41 9.84 -7.39 7.08
C LYS A 41 8.90 -8.60 7.26
N GLU A 42 9.23 -9.51 8.17
CA GLU A 42 8.41 -10.67 8.48
C GLU A 42 7.11 -10.25 9.18
N GLU A 43 7.21 -9.36 10.16
CA GLU A 43 6.06 -8.83 10.89
C GLU A 43 5.10 -8.08 9.96
N ARG A 44 5.63 -7.20 9.09
CA ARG A 44 4.82 -6.50 8.07
C ARG A 44 4.08 -7.48 7.16
N LYS A 45 4.75 -8.55 6.71
CA LYS A 45 4.11 -9.58 5.89
C LYS A 45 3.01 -10.33 6.64
N ARG A 46 3.21 -10.64 7.93
CA ARG A 46 2.19 -11.26 8.77
C ARG A 46 0.95 -10.36 8.88
N LEU A 47 1.16 -9.09 9.23
CA LEU A 47 0.09 -8.10 9.35
C LEU A 47 -0.63 -7.83 8.04
N GLN A 48 0.05 -7.88 6.89
CA GLN A 48 -0.61 -7.79 5.58
C GLN A 48 -1.65 -8.89 5.39
N VAL A 49 -1.34 -10.13 5.79
CA VAL A 49 -2.27 -11.27 5.69
C VAL A 49 -3.40 -11.13 6.70
N GLU A 50 -3.07 -10.79 7.95
CA GLU A 50 -4.03 -10.64 9.04
C GLU A 50 -5.04 -9.52 8.78
N HIS A 51 -4.58 -8.36 8.29
CA HIS A 51 -5.43 -7.20 8.03
C HIS A 51 -6.19 -7.27 6.70
N ALA A 52 -5.77 -8.11 5.74
CA ALA A 52 -6.40 -8.23 4.43
C ALA A 52 -7.95 -8.36 4.46
N PRO A 53 -8.56 -9.25 5.27
CA PRO A 53 -10.02 -9.35 5.33
C PRO A 53 -10.70 -8.11 5.92
N HIS A 54 -10.02 -7.34 6.76
CA HIS A 54 -10.57 -6.20 7.49
C HIS A 54 -10.50 -4.87 6.73
N ARG A 55 -9.68 -4.79 5.66
CA ARG A 55 -9.57 -3.60 4.82
C ARG A 55 -10.87 -3.27 4.08
N SER A 56 -11.08 -1.99 3.79
CA SER A 56 -12.19 -1.53 2.97
C SER A 56 -12.14 -2.13 1.56
N HIS A 57 -13.28 -2.17 0.87
CA HIS A 57 -13.35 -2.68 -0.50
C HIS A 57 -12.37 -1.95 -1.44
N GLN A 58 -12.27 -0.63 -1.31
CA GLN A 58 -11.37 0.19 -2.12
C GLN A 58 -9.89 -0.13 -1.86
N ALA A 59 -9.49 -0.28 -0.59
CA ALA A 59 -8.12 -0.66 -0.24
C ALA A 59 -7.76 -2.08 -0.70
N LYS A 60 -8.73 -3.01 -0.65
CA LYS A 60 -8.57 -4.37 -1.20
C LYS A 60 -8.28 -4.35 -2.70
N LEU A 61 -9.01 -3.53 -3.48
CA LEU A 61 -8.76 -3.39 -4.91
C LEU A 61 -7.34 -2.87 -5.21
N VAL A 62 -6.86 -1.89 -4.42
CA VAL A 62 -5.50 -1.36 -4.57
C VAL A 62 -4.45 -2.43 -4.27
N LYS A 63 -4.57 -3.16 -3.15
CA LYS A 63 -3.62 -4.24 -2.81
C LYS A 63 -3.65 -5.41 -3.80
N LEU A 64 -4.82 -5.76 -4.35
CA LEU A 64 -4.92 -6.78 -5.39
C LEU A 64 -4.20 -6.34 -6.67
N ALA A 65 -4.39 -5.09 -7.09
CA ALA A 65 -3.72 -4.53 -8.26
C ALA A 65 -2.19 -4.49 -8.08
N ASP A 66 -1.72 -4.03 -6.92
CA ASP A 66 -0.30 -4.04 -6.52
C ASP A 66 0.29 -5.46 -6.63
N LYS A 67 -0.32 -6.44 -5.95
CA LYS A 67 0.19 -7.82 -5.93
C LYS A 67 0.15 -8.46 -7.31
N LEU A 68 -0.88 -8.19 -8.11
CA LEU A 68 -0.97 -8.67 -9.49
C LEU A 68 0.16 -8.10 -10.35
N TYR A 69 0.44 -6.80 -10.22
CA TYR A 69 1.55 -6.16 -10.93
C TYR A 69 2.89 -6.74 -10.52
N ASN A 70 3.15 -6.85 -9.21
CA ASN A 70 4.38 -7.43 -8.67
C ASN A 70 4.61 -8.87 -9.14
N LEU A 71 3.57 -9.72 -9.15
CA LEU A 71 3.69 -11.09 -9.67
C LEU A 71 3.95 -11.13 -11.18
N ARG A 72 3.33 -10.23 -11.95
CA ARG A 72 3.60 -10.09 -13.39
C ARG A 72 5.04 -9.66 -13.65
N ASP A 73 5.57 -8.76 -12.84
CA ASP A 73 6.93 -8.27 -12.99
C ASP A 73 7.97 -9.36 -12.65
N LEU A 74 7.76 -10.08 -11.54
CA LEU A 74 8.59 -11.25 -11.17
C LEU A 74 8.60 -12.33 -12.27
N ASN A 75 7.48 -12.55 -12.93
CA ASN A 75 7.39 -13.49 -14.06
C ASN A 75 8.12 -12.99 -15.32
N ARG A 76 8.23 -11.67 -15.50
CA ARG A 76 8.94 -11.06 -16.64
C ARG A 76 10.45 -11.04 -16.41
N CYS A 77 10.87 -10.75 -15.19
CA CYS A 77 12.28 -10.63 -14.82
C CYS A 77 12.45 -11.04 -13.35
N THR A 78 13.37 -11.96 -13.08
CA THR A 78 13.75 -12.27 -11.70
C THR A 78 14.63 -11.14 -11.16
N PRO A 79 14.27 -10.51 -10.03
CA PRO A 79 15.10 -9.47 -9.42
C PRO A 79 16.47 -10.05 -9.06
N THR A 80 17.53 -9.39 -9.51
CA THR A 80 18.94 -9.72 -9.21
C THR A 80 19.37 -9.20 -7.85
#